data_AF-A0A925PDF3-F1
#
_entry.id   AF-A0A925PDF3-F1
#
_cell.length_a   1.000
_cell.length_b   1.000
_cell.length_c   1.000
_cell.angle_alpha   90.00
_cell.angle_beta   90.00
_cell.angle_gamma   90.00
#
_symmetry.space_group_name_H-M   'P 1'
#
loop_
_entity.id
_entity.type
_entity.pdbx_description
1 polymer ?
#
loop_
_entity_poly.entity_id
_entity_poly.type
_entity_poly.pdbx_seq_one_letter_code
_entity_poly.pdbx_strand_id
1 'polypeptide(L)' 'MELKKLAQEELAIADLEIKKLGIEIEQLRETLYCVAIEKGIRSLKAIRASQALDSKINEYYFLIN' A
#
# COMPACT_ATOMS: atom_id res chain seq x y z
N MET A 1 -16.69 -5.12 30.36
CA MET A 1 -16.39 -3.73 29.96
C MET A 1 -15.05 -3.65 29.25
N GLU A 2 -14.04 -4.40 29.70
CA GLU A 2 -12.70 -4.47 29.06
C GLU A 2 -12.70 -5.02 27.62
N LEU A 3 -13.49 -6.07 27.32
CA LEU A 3 -13.54 -6.65 25.96
C LEU A 3 -13.99 -5.67 24.87
N LYS A 4 -14.91 -4.74 25.19
CA LYS A 4 -15.35 -3.72 24.24
C LYS A 4 -14.28 -2.67 23.97
N LYS A 5 -13.43 -2.39 24.96
CA LYS A 5 -12.33 -1.42 24.85
C LYS A 5 -11.19 -1.99 24.00
N LEU A 6 -10.83 -3.26 24.22
CA LEU A 6 -9.80 -3.95 23.43
C LEU A 6 -10.18 -4.02 21.94
N ALA A 7 -11.42 -4.42 21.63
CA ALA A 7 -11.90 -4.47 20.24
C ALA A 7 -11.88 -3.09 19.56
N GLN A 8 -12.10 -2.01 20.32
CA GLN A 8 -12.06 -0.65 19.80
C GLN A 8 -10.64 -0.14 19.55
N GLU A 9 -9.68 -0.56 20.38
CA GLU A 9 -8.25 -0.29 20.21
C GLU A 9 -7.69 -1.05 18.99
N GLU A 10 -8.06 -2.32 18.81
CA GLU A 10 -7.70 -3.13 17.63
C GLU A 10 -8.22 -2.51 16.33
N LEU A 11 -9.48 -2.04 16.31
CA LEU A 11 -10.07 -1.36 15.16
C LEU A 11 -9.32 -0.07 14.80
N ALA A 12 -8.96 0.74 15.80
CA ALA A 12 -8.23 1.98 15.58
C ALA A 12 -6.81 1.75 15.02
N ILE A 13 -6.16 0.64 15.41
CA ILE A 13 -4.86 0.24 14.87
C ILE A 13 -5.00 -0.17 13.40
N ALA A 14 -5.98 -1.01 13.08
CA ALA A 14 -6.26 -1.45 11.71
C ALA A 14 -6.55 -0.25 10.79
N ASP A 15 -7.38 0.70 11.22
CA ASP A 15 -7.69 1.93 10.47
C ASP A 15 -6.43 2.76 10.17
N LEU A 16 -5.51 2.85 11.14
CA LEU A 16 -4.26 3.59 10.97
C LEU A 16 -3.32 2.88 9.98
N GLU A 17 -3.26 1.55 10.04
CA GLU A 17 -2.45 0.72 9.14
C GLU A 17 -2.95 0.79 7.70
N ILE A 18 -4.27 0.68 7.49
CA ILE A 18 -4.93 0.87 6.19
C ILE A 18 -4.60 2.25 5.60
N LYS A 19 -4.66 3.32 6.41
CA LYS A 19 -4.30 4.67 5.96
C LYS A 19 -2.84 4.79 5.55
N LYS A 20 -1.92 4.20 6.32
CA LYS A 20 -0.48 4.21 6.00
C LYS A 20 -0.21 3.48 4.68
N LEU A 21 -0.78 2.30 4.50
CA LEU A 21 -0.66 1.54 3.26
C LEU A 21 -1.22 2.29 2.06
N GLY A 22 -2.35 2.99 2.22
CA GLY A 22 -2.89 3.85 1.17
C GLY A 22 -1.90 4.93 0.73
N ILE A 23 -1.23 5.58 1.68
CA ILE A 23 -0.19 6.58 1.39
C ILE A 23 1.02 5.95 0.68
N GLU A 24 1.49 4.78 1.13
CA GLU A 24 2.59 4.05 0.50
C GLU A 24 2.27 3.65 -0.96
N ILE A 25 1.05 3.19 -1.21
CA ILE A 25 0.57 2.84 -2.57
C ILE A 25 0.60 4.06 -3.49
N GLU A 26 0.13 5.21 -3.02
CA GLU A 26 0.14 6.45 -3.80
C GLU A 26 1.59 6.87 -4.17
N GLN A 27 2.51 6.81 -3.21
CA GLN A 27 3.93 7.10 -3.44
C GLN A 27 4.58 6.13 -4.44
N LEU A 28 4.26 4.84 -4.36
CA LEU A 28 4.74 3.82 -5.29
C LEU A 28 4.15 4.03 -6.69
N ARG A 29 2.90 4.47 -6.79
CA ARG A 29 2.26 4.81 -8.08
C ARG A 29 2.95 5.98 -8.76
N GLU A 30 3.26 7.05 -8.01
CA GLU A 30 4.05 8.18 -8.52
C GLU A 30 5.45 7.74 -8.96
N THR A 31 6.11 6.91 -8.15
CA THR A 31 7.42 6.35 -8.49
C THR A 31 7.38 5.54 -9.79
N LEU A 32 6.41 4.65 -9.94
CA LEU A 32 6.22 3.88 -11.17
C LEU A 32 5.99 4.80 -12.37
N TYR A 33 5.13 5.82 -12.22
CA TYR A 33 4.86 6.78 -13.28
C TYR A 33 6.15 7.50 -13.72
N CYS A 34 6.90 8.07 -12.78
CA CYS A 34 8.16 8.76 -13.09
C CYS A 34 9.17 7.82 -13.77
N VAL A 35 9.37 6.62 -13.25
CA VAL A 35 10.30 5.64 -13.83
C VAL A 35 9.84 5.20 -15.23
N ALA A 36 8.55 4.99 -15.44
CA ALA A 36 8.00 4.60 -16.74
C ALA A 36 8.19 5.70 -17.78
N ILE A 37 8.02 6.97 -17.41
CA ILE A 37 8.30 8.12 -18.29
C ILE A 37 9.79 8.24 -18.59
N GLU A 38 10.65 8.15 -17.59
CA GLU A 38 12.10 8.37 -17.76
C GLU A 38 12.84 7.22 -18.43
N LYS A 39 12.44 5.98 -18.16
CA LYS A 39 13.17 4.77 -18.57
C LYS A 39 12.39 3.91 -19.56
N GLY A 40 11.12 4.23 -19.79
CA GLY A 40 10.19 3.42 -20.55
C GLY A 40 9.50 2.36 -19.69
N ILE A 41 8.23 2.11 -20.01
CA ILE A 41 7.36 1.18 -19.29
C ILE A 41 7.85 -0.27 -19.29
N ARG A 42 8.65 -0.67 -20.29
CA ARG A 42 9.25 -2.02 -20.38
C ARG A 42 10.63 -2.12 -19.75
N SER A 43 11.15 -1.05 -19.16
CA SER A 43 12.44 -1.11 -18.47
C SER A 43 12.38 -2.02 -17.25
N LEU A 44 13.50 -2.67 -16.92
CA LEU A 44 13.57 -3.50 -15.72
C LEU A 44 13.24 -2.71 -14.45
N LYS A 45 13.56 -1.40 -14.42
CA LYS A 45 13.21 -0.52 -13.30
C LYS A 45 11.70 -0.29 -13.20
N ALA A 46 11.01 -0.05 -14.32
CA ALA A 46 9.55 0.11 -14.32
C ALA A 46 8.85 -1.20 -13.92
N ILE A 47 9.33 -2.35 -14.40
CA ILE A 47 8.79 -3.66 -14.03
C ILE A 47 8.93 -3.89 -12.52
N ARG A 48 10.10 -3.62 -11.93
CA ARG A 48 10.31 -3.75 -10.47
C ARG A 48 9.45 -2.78 -9.66
N ALA A 49 9.30 -1.54 -10.11
CA ALA A 49 8.42 -0.57 -9.46
C ALA A 49 6.95 -1.03 -9.50
N SER A 50 6.50 -1.60 -10.62
CA SER A 50 5.16 -2.20 -10.74
C SER A 50 4.98 -3.36 -9.78
N GLN A 51 5.96 -4.27 -9.69
CA GLN A 51 5.89 -5.41 -8.76
C GLN A 51 5.82 -4.96 -7.29
N ALA A 52 6.57 -3.91 -6.91
CA ALA A 52 6.52 -3.35 -5.57
C ALA A 52 5.13 -2.73 -5.27
N LEU A 53 4.57 -2.01 -6.23
CA LEU A 53 3.22 -1.45 -6.14
C LEU A 53 2.16 -2.56 -5.98
N ASP A 54 2.20 -3.59 -6.82
CA ASP A 54 1.27 -4.71 -6.77
C ASP A 54 1.34 -5.45 -5.42
N SER A 55 2.55 -5.66 -4.88
CA SER A 55 2.72 -6.27 -3.56
C SER A 55 2.01 -5.47 -2.47
N LYS A 56 2.15 -4.13 -2.49
CA LYS A 56 1.53 -3.26 -1.49
C LYS A 56 0.02 -3.15 -1.64
N ILE A 57 -0.48 -3.17 -2.87
CA ILE A 57 -1.92 -3.25 -3.15
C ILE A 57 -2.49 -4.55 -2.57
N ASN A 58 -1.79 -5.68 -2.70
CA ASN A 58 -2.24 -6.95 -2.12
C ASN A 58 -2.26 -6.92 -0.58
N GLU A 59 -1.25 -6.31 0.06
CA GLU A 59 -1.26 -6.08 1.52
C GLU A 59 -2.46 -5.25 1.96
N TYR A 60 -2.77 -4.17 1.22
CA TYR A 60 -3.94 -3.34 1.48
C TYR A 60 -5.25 -4.13 1.35
N TYR A 61 -5.40 -4.92 0.27
CA TYR A 61 -6.57 -5.77 0.10
C TYR A 61 -6.72 -6.83 1.18
N PHE A 62 -5.61 -7.37 1.70
CA PHE A 62 -5.64 -8.34 2.80
C PHE A 62 -6.18 -7.74 4.10
N LEU A 63 -5.91 -6.47 4.38
CA LEU A 63 -6.37 -5.82 5.62
C LEU A 63 -7.82 -5.33 5.59
N ILE A 64 -8.39 -5.11 4.41
CA ILE A 64 -9.77 -4.62 4.27
C ILE A 64 -10.81 -5.73 4.04
N ASN A 65 -10.38 -6.97 3.84
CA ASN A 65 -11.23 -8.16 3.67
C ASN A 65 -11.17 -9.06 4.91
#